data_AF-A0A453FT51-F1
#
_entry.id   AF-A0A453FT51-F1
#
_cell.length_a   1.000
_cell.length_b   1.000
_cell.length_c   1.000
_cell.angle_alpha   90.00
_cell.angle_beta   90.00
_cell.angle_gamma   90.00
#
_symmetry.space_group_name_H-M   'P 1'
#
loop_
_entity.id
_entity.type
_entity.pdbx_description
1 polymer ?
#
loop_
_entity_poly.entity_id
_entity_poly.type
_entity_poly.pdbx_seq_one_letter_code
_entity_poly.pdbx_strand_id
1 'polypeptide(L)'
;MLSPPPGETFDGEEEKLPVLASEENAMPELGKYPTGTHTSTVPEDEPLLALEGNQKGATSLGSKILSCVRCVVKFLKDKQLLQPPIIASVFAIGIGVVPFLKGLIFTDDAPLFFFTDSCLILGEAMIPCILLAVGGNLVDGPGEGSKRLGVRTTVAIIFARLILVPIAGVGIVMLVDKLGFIPKDDKMFKFVLLLQHSMPTSVLSGAVANLRGCGKESAAILFWVHIFAVFSMAGWIIFYLTLLF
;
A
#
# COMPACT_ATOMS: atom_id res chain seq x y z
N MET A 1 -12.10 -54.91 -26.98
CA MET A 1 -10.93 -54.88 -26.06
C MET A 1 -10.48 -53.42 -26.01
N LEU A 2 -10.58 -52.65 -24.93
CA LEU A 2 -10.65 -52.92 -23.50
C LEU A 2 -11.52 -51.84 -22.80
N SER A 3 -12.29 -52.25 -21.81
CA SER A 3 -12.96 -51.41 -20.81
C SER A 3 -11.94 -50.85 -19.80
N PRO A 4 -12.17 -49.67 -19.20
CA PRO A 4 -11.34 -49.15 -18.12
C PRO A 4 -11.55 -49.93 -16.81
N PRO A 5 -10.51 -50.12 -15.98
CA PRO A 5 -10.60 -50.86 -14.71
C PRO A 5 -11.34 -50.08 -13.60
N PRO A 6 -11.88 -50.79 -12.58
CA PRO A 6 -12.75 -50.24 -11.55
C PRO A 6 -11.98 -49.58 -10.40
N GLY A 7 -12.69 -48.69 -9.67
CA GLY A 7 -12.13 -47.73 -8.73
C GLY A 7 -11.36 -48.30 -7.53
N GLU A 8 -10.35 -47.53 -7.13
CA GLU A 8 -9.70 -47.61 -5.83
C GLU A 8 -9.95 -46.29 -5.09
N THR A 9 -10.65 -46.42 -3.96
CA THR A 9 -10.78 -45.42 -2.90
C THR A 9 -9.43 -45.25 -2.21
N PHE A 10 -8.87 -44.03 -2.25
CA PHE A 10 -7.76 -43.63 -1.39
C PHE A 10 -8.32 -42.85 -0.20
N ASP A 11 -8.59 -43.59 0.88
CA ASP A 11 -8.62 -43.05 2.24
C ASP A 11 -7.17 -42.77 2.67
N GLY A 12 -6.89 -41.53 3.05
CA GLY A 12 -5.61 -41.10 3.63
C GLY A 12 -5.83 -40.67 5.06
N GLU A 13 -5.18 -41.39 5.97
CA GLU A 13 -5.38 -41.43 7.42
C GLU A 13 -4.97 -40.13 8.15
N GLU A 14 -5.73 -39.82 9.21
CA GLU A 14 -5.44 -38.79 10.21
C GLU A 14 -4.20 -39.16 11.03
N GLU A 15 -3.13 -38.36 10.94
CA GLU A 15 -2.03 -38.43 11.91
C GLU A 15 -2.32 -37.53 13.12
N LYS A 16 -2.50 -38.19 14.26
CA LYS A 16 -2.93 -37.67 15.55
C LYS A 16 -1.71 -37.23 16.38
N LEU A 17 -1.56 -35.93 16.65
CA LEU A 17 -0.60 -35.40 17.63
C LEU A 17 -1.26 -35.23 19.01
N PRO A 18 -0.65 -35.70 20.12
CA PRO A 18 -1.31 -35.76 21.42
C PRO A 18 -1.28 -34.43 22.19
N VAL A 19 -2.34 -34.23 22.97
CA VAL A 19 -2.55 -33.18 23.97
C VAL A 19 -2.15 -33.73 25.35
N LEU A 20 -1.43 -32.93 26.17
CA LEU A 20 -1.37 -32.97 27.64
C LEU A 20 -0.72 -31.65 28.12
N ALA A 21 -1.53 -30.66 28.56
CA ALA A 21 -1.76 -30.22 29.97
C ALA A 21 -0.48 -29.69 30.67
N SER A 22 -0.29 -28.38 30.90
CA SER A 22 -0.86 -27.42 31.88
C SER A 22 -0.27 -27.53 33.30
N GLU A 23 -0.17 -26.36 33.97
CA GLU A 23 0.41 -26.03 35.30
C GLU A 23 1.94 -25.76 35.29
N GLU A 24 2.51 -24.73 35.94
CA GLU A 24 2.07 -23.84 37.01
C GLU A 24 2.96 -22.56 37.03
N ASN A 25 2.45 -21.51 37.67
CA ASN A 25 3.07 -20.22 37.99
C ASN A 25 4.48 -20.27 38.60
N ALA A 26 5.34 -19.29 38.30
CA ALA A 26 6.03 -18.46 39.30
C ALA A 26 7.05 -17.49 38.65
N MET A 27 6.87 -16.20 38.90
CA MET A 27 7.95 -15.20 38.86
C MET A 27 8.75 -15.30 40.16
N PRO A 28 10.07 -15.01 40.15
CA PRO A 28 10.49 -13.91 41.03
C PRO A 28 11.61 -13.01 40.46
N GLU A 29 11.75 -11.90 41.16
CA GLU A 29 12.55 -10.70 40.96
C GLU A 29 14.08 -10.83 41.15
N LEU A 30 14.80 -9.86 40.55
CA LEU A 30 15.94 -9.06 41.07
C LEU A 30 17.24 -9.77 41.55
N GLY A 31 18.39 -9.46 40.90
CA GLY A 31 19.71 -9.81 41.45
C GLY A 31 20.91 -9.29 40.65
N LYS A 32 21.74 -8.48 41.30
CA LYS A 32 22.95 -7.79 40.82
C LYS A 32 24.13 -8.73 40.46
N TYR A 33 25.02 -8.26 39.56
CA TYR A 33 26.45 -8.64 39.40
C TYR A 33 27.21 -8.65 40.76
N PRO A 34 28.40 -9.30 40.95
CA PRO A 34 29.59 -9.23 40.07
C PRO A 34 30.64 -10.38 40.12
N THR A 35 31.76 -10.14 39.40
CA THR A 35 33.15 -10.68 39.60
C THR A 35 33.42 -12.08 39.03
N GLY A 36 34.45 -12.35 38.21
CA GLY A 36 35.65 -11.62 37.82
C GLY A 36 36.85 -12.57 37.93
N THR A 37 37.59 -12.81 36.85
CA THR A 37 38.97 -13.35 36.94
C THR A 37 39.82 -12.82 35.79
N HIS A 38 40.89 -12.13 36.20
CA HIS A 38 42.02 -11.57 35.45
C HIS A 38 42.73 -12.63 34.56
N THR A 39 43.52 -12.28 33.53
CA THR A 39 44.95 -11.89 33.70
C THR A 39 45.57 -11.33 32.40
N SER A 40 46.07 -10.08 32.50
CA SER A 40 47.30 -9.44 31.94
C SER A 40 47.51 -9.32 30.41
N THR A 41 47.99 -8.23 29.79
CA THR A 41 48.94 -7.11 30.11
C THR A 41 48.63 -5.89 29.16
N VAL A 42 48.20 -4.67 29.54
CA VAL A 42 48.86 -3.43 30.10
C VAL A 42 49.81 -2.68 29.10
N PRO A 43 49.92 -1.33 29.06
CA PRO A 43 49.00 -0.22 28.69
C PRO A 43 49.67 0.72 27.63
N GLU A 44 49.23 1.97 27.39
CA GLU A 44 50.07 3.21 27.24
C GLU A 44 49.20 4.39 26.72
N ASP A 45 49.36 5.55 27.39
CA ASP A 45 48.56 6.78 27.33
C ASP A 45 48.89 7.71 26.14
N GLU A 46 47.83 8.25 25.50
CA GLU A 46 47.59 9.64 25.06
C GLU A 46 48.67 10.44 24.22
N PRO A 47 48.43 11.70 23.78
CA PRO A 47 48.19 12.05 22.36
C PRO A 47 49.25 13.01 21.75
N LEU A 48 49.31 13.12 20.41
CA LEU A 48 49.60 14.37 19.69
C LEU A 48 49.63 14.12 18.17
N LEU A 49 48.87 14.91 17.42
CA LEU A 49 49.42 15.83 16.40
C LEU A 49 48.26 16.49 15.66
N ALA A 50 47.98 17.72 16.07
CA ALA A 50 47.38 18.69 15.18
C ALA A 50 48.35 18.94 14.02
N LEU A 51 47.92 18.66 12.80
CA LEU A 51 48.39 19.36 11.63
C LEU A 51 47.17 19.97 10.95
N GLU A 52 46.93 21.24 11.28
CA GLU A 52 46.07 22.10 10.48
C GLU A 52 46.65 22.21 9.07
N GLY A 53 45.98 21.57 8.12
CA GLY A 53 46.09 21.85 6.70
C GLY A 53 44.74 22.32 6.20
N ASN A 54 44.49 23.62 6.30
CA ASN A 54 43.30 24.29 5.80
C ASN A 54 43.17 24.16 4.27
N GLN A 55 42.13 23.47 3.78
CA GLN A 55 41.49 23.81 2.51
C GLN A 55 39.97 23.47 2.51
N LYS A 56 39.19 24.50 2.85
CA LYS A 56 37.97 24.95 2.12
C LYS A 56 36.76 23.98 2.04
N GLY A 57 35.90 24.09 3.05
CA GLY A 57 34.52 24.56 2.89
C GLY A 57 33.59 23.86 1.88
N ALA A 58 32.99 22.72 2.26
CA ALA A 58 31.70 22.26 1.69
C ALA A 58 30.96 21.19 2.53
N THR A 59 31.38 20.83 3.74
CA THR A 59 30.85 19.64 4.46
C THR A 59 29.78 19.94 5.51
N SER A 60 29.55 21.21 5.88
CA SER A 60 28.59 21.59 6.94
C SER A 60 27.13 21.50 6.50
N LEU A 61 26.84 21.84 5.24
CA LEU A 61 25.48 21.85 4.70
C LEU A 61 25.03 20.42 4.37
N GLY A 62 25.93 19.62 3.78
CA GLY A 62 25.70 18.20 3.50
C GLY A 62 25.50 17.36 4.75
N SER A 63 26.28 17.56 5.83
CA SER A 63 26.11 16.77 7.07
C SER A 63 24.82 17.12 7.83
N LYS A 64 24.38 18.38 7.78
CA LYS A 64 23.09 18.83 8.33
C LYS A 64 21.91 18.32 7.52
N ILE A 65 21.99 18.37 6.19
CA ILE A 65 20.97 17.79 5.30
C ILE A 65 20.91 16.28 5.52
N LEU A 66 22.05 15.58 5.56
CA LEU A 66 22.11 14.13 5.78
C LEU A 66 21.57 13.75 7.16
N SER A 67 21.82 14.57 8.18
CA SER A 67 21.27 14.37 9.53
C SER A 67 19.77 14.64 9.58
N CYS A 68 19.28 15.66 8.86
CA CYS A 68 17.86 15.98 8.76
C CYS A 68 17.12 14.88 7.98
N VAL A 69 17.64 14.46 6.83
CA VAL A 69 17.12 13.34 6.04
C VAL A 69 17.12 12.05 6.87
N ARG A 70 18.19 11.76 7.60
CA ARG A 70 18.24 10.59 8.50
C ARG A 70 17.22 10.69 9.63
N CYS A 71 17.01 11.87 10.20
CA CYS A 71 16.02 12.12 11.25
C CYS A 71 14.59 11.94 10.71
N VAL A 72 14.30 12.51 9.54
CA VAL A 72 13.03 12.36 8.82
C VAL A 72 12.79 10.89 8.49
N VAL A 73 13.77 10.18 7.92
CA VAL A 73 13.64 8.73 7.62
C VAL A 73 13.38 7.91 8.89
N LYS A 74 14.05 8.23 10.00
CA LYS A 74 13.85 7.52 11.28
C LYS A 74 12.44 7.78 11.85
N PHE A 75 12.02 9.04 11.84
CA PHE A 75 10.67 9.45 12.28
C PHE A 75 9.56 8.87 11.38
N LEU A 76 9.80 8.79 10.07
CA LEU A 76 8.88 8.18 9.11
C LEU A 76 8.85 6.65 9.24
N LYS A 77 9.96 6.01 9.61
CA LYS A 77 10.04 4.57 9.92
C LYS A 77 9.26 4.25 11.21
N ASP A 78 9.41 5.07 12.26
CA ASP A 78 8.74 4.87 13.54
C ASP A 78 7.21 5.01 13.46
N LYS A 79 6.72 5.81 12.51
CA LYS A 79 5.27 5.92 12.24
C LYS A 79 4.74 4.87 11.25
N GLN A 80 5.58 3.96 10.75
CA GLN A 80 5.22 2.92 9.77
C GLN A 80 4.54 3.48 8.50
N LEU A 81 4.70 4.79 8.27
CA LEU A 81 4.07 5.57 7.20
C LEU A 81 4.88 5.53 5.90
N LEU A 82 6.05 4.89 5.92
CA LEU A 82 6.88 4.56 4.76
C LEU A 82 6.33 3.35 4.00
N GLN A 83 5.04 3.38 3.65
CA GLN A 83 4.57 2.42 2.66
C GLN A 83 5.31 2.70 1.35
N PRO A 84 5.85 1.67 0.66
CA PRO A 84 6.57 1.85 -0.59
C PRO A 84 5.82 2.72 -1.63
N PRO A 85 4.48 2.63 -1.78
CA PRO A 85 3.72 3.53 -2.66
C PRO A 85 3.83 5.02 -2.32
N ILE A 86 3.89 5.38 -1.03
CA ILE A 86 3.96 6.78 -0.58
C ILE A 86 5.33 7.36 -0.96
N ILE A 87 6.40 6.62 -0.67
CA ILE A 87 7.76 7.02 -1.05
C ILE A 87 7.87 7.17 -2.57
N ALA A 88 7.40 6.18 -3.32
CA ALA A 88 7.39 6.21 -4.78
C ALA A 88 6.63 7.44 -5.32
N SER A 89 5.49 7.77 -4.74
CA SER A 89 4.70 8.95 -5.13
C SER A 89 5.45 10.27 -4.89
N VAL A 90 6.12 10.43 -3.74
CA VAL A 90 6.90 11.63 -3.44
C VAL A 90 8.08 11.78 -4.41
N PHE A 91 8.78 10.68 -4.71
CA PHE A 91 9.84 10.69 -5.71
C PHE A 91 9.30 11.03 -7.11
N ALA A 92 8.18 10.43 -7.52
CA ALA A 92 7.55 10.71 -8.80
C ALA A 92 7.14 12.19 -8.94
N ILE A 93 6.57 12.79 -7.89
CA ILE A 93 6.25 14.22 -7.86
C ILE A 93 7.54 15.06 -7.97
N GLY A 94 8.59 14.71 -7.21
CA GLY A 94 9.88 15.41 -7.29
C GLY A 94 10.50 15.38 -8.69
N ILE A 95 10.44 14.23 -9.36
CA ILE A 95 10.89 14.06 -10.74
C ILE A 95 10.03 14.88 -11.72
N GLY A 96 8.71 14.88 -11.55
CA GLY A 96 7.77 15.56 -12.44
C GLY A 96 7.80 17.09 -12.35
N VAL A 97 8.16 17.66 -11.20
CA VAL A 97 8.27 19.12 -11.00
C VAL A 97 9.55 19.67 -11.63
N VAL A 98 10.63 18.90 -11.71
CA VAL A 98 11.89 19.37 -12.28
C VAL A 98 11.86 19.21 -13.81
N PRO A 99 11.84 20.31 -14.60
CA PRO A 99 11.69 20.23 -16.06
C PRO A 99 12.84 19.49 -16.75
N PHE A 100 14.05 19.56 -16.17
CA PHE A 100 15.21 18.81 -16.67
C PHE A 100 15.03 17.29 -16.53
N LEU A 101 14.58 16.82 -15.36
CA LEU A 101 14.31 15.39 -15.13
C LEU A 101 13.10 14.94 -15.95
N LYS A 102 12.07 15.77 -16.04
CA LYS A 102 10.90 15.49 -16.88
C LYS A 102 11.30 15.28 -18.35
N GLY A 103 12.13 16.17 -18.90
CA GLY A 103 12.64 16.04 -20.27
C GLY A 103 13.58 14.84 -20.46
N LEU A 104 14.28 14.40 -19.42
CA LEU A 104 15.18 13.25 -19.47
C LEU A 104 14.46 11.89 -19.30
N ILE A 105 13.28 11.87 -18.68
CA ILE A 105 12.54 10.64 -18.31
C ILE A 105 11.30 10.41 -19.20
N PHE A 106 10.68 11.48 -19.71
CA PHE A 106 9.41 11.42 -20.46
C PHE A 106 9.51 11.79 -21.94
N THR A 107 10.68 12.19 -22.46
CA THR A 107 10.85 12.44 -23.90
C THR A 107 11.14 11.13 -24.63
N ASP A 108 10.49 10.90 -25.77
CA ASP A 108 10.59 9.66 -26.56
C ASP A 108 12.04 9.30 -26.98
N ASP A 109 12.93 10.29 -27.13
CA ASP A 109 14.35 10.11 -27.47
C ASP A 109 15.29 10.06 -26.23
N ALA A 110 14.74 9.99 -25.01
CA ALA A 110 15.56 10.08 -23.80
C ALA A 110 16.05 8.70 -23.32
N PRO A 111 17.30 8.61 -22.80
CA PRO A 111 17.90 7.32 -22.41
C PRO A 111 17.20 6.62 -21.25
N LEU A 112 16.42 7.34 -20.43
CA LEU A 112 15.68 6.80 -19.29
C LEU A 112 14.22 6.44 -19.61
N PHE A 113 13.76 6.67 -20.84
CA PHE A 113 12.40 6.35 -21.25
C PHE A 113 12.07 4.86 -21.05
N PHE A 114 13.03 3.96 -21.30
CA PHE A 114 12.89 2.52 -21.06
C PHE A 114 12.48 2.19 -19.62
N PHE A 115 12.95 2.96 -18.63
CA PHE A 115 12.59 2.74 -17.23
C PHE A 115 11.13 3.16 -16.95
N THR A 116 10.71 4.32 -17.47
CA THR A 116 9.32 4.79 -17.37
C THR A 116 8.37 3.84 -18.05
N ASP A 117 8.68 3.42 -19.28
CA ASP A 117 7.89 2.49 -20.07
C ASP A 117 7.77 1.12 -19.36
N SER A 118 8.88 0.60 -18.83
CA SER A 118 8.87 -0.62 -18.00
C SER A 118 7.97 -0.46 -16.76
N CYS A 119 8.00 0.70 -16.10
CA CYS A 119 7.15 0.97 -14.93
C CYS A 119 5.67 1.10 -15.31
N LEU A 120 5.36 1.69 -16.48
CA LEU A 120 3.99 1.79 -17.00
C LEU A 120 3.43 0.40 -17.31
N ILE A 121 4.18 -0.42 -18.04
CA ILE A 121 3.80 -1.81 -18.34
C ILE A 121 3.61 -2.62 -17.05
N LEU A 122 4.51 -2.47 -16.08
CA LEU A 122 4.38 -3.13 -14.77
C LEU A 122 3.13 -2.65 -14.03
N GLY A 123 2.83 -1.34 -14.07
CA GLY A 123 1.65 -0.75 -13.47
C GLY A 123 0.35 -1.29 -14.07
N GLU A 124 0.28 -1.41 -15.40
CA GLU A 124 -0.85 -2.01 -16.10
C GLU A 124 -1.01 -3.49 -15.75
N ALA A 125 0.09 -4.25 -15.69
CA ALA A 125 0.09 -5.66 -15.32
C ALA A 125 -0.25 -5.90 -13.83
N MET A 126 0.01 -4.93 -12.95
CA MET A 126 -0.34 -5.05 -11.53
C MET A 126 -1.84 -5.07 -11.28
N ILE A 127 -2.64 -4.39 -12.11
CA ILE A 127 -4.11 -4.34 -11.96
C ILE A 127 -4.72 -5.76 -11.98
N PRO A 128 -4.51 -6.59 -13.03
CA PRO A 128 -5.01 -7.97 -13.05
C PRO A 128 -4.32 -8.87 -12.02
N CYS A 129 -3.03 -8.69 -11.72
CA CYS A 129 -2.34 -9.48 -10.69
C CYS A 129 -2.96 -9.29 -9.30
N ILE A 130 -3.26 -8.05 -8.92
CA ILE A 130 -3.90 -7.73 -7.64
C ILE A 130 -5.32 -8.28 -7.60
N LEU A 131 -6.08 -8.19 -8.70
CA LEU A 131 -7.41 -8.79 -8.80
C LEU A 131 -7.36 -10.32 -8.70
N LEU A 132 -6.36 -10.98 -9.29
CA LEU A 132 -6.15 -12.42 -9.19
C LEU A 132 -5.81 -12.83 -7.75
N ALA A 133 -4.97 -12.06 -7.06
CA ALA A 133 -4.64 -12.31 -5.66
C ALA A 133 -5.89 -12.20 -4.75
N VAL A 134 -6.77 -11.24 -5.00
CA VAL A 134 -8.08 -11.19 -4.33
C VAL A 134 -8.94 -12.39 -4.71
N GLY A 135 -8.97 -12.78 -5.98
CA GLY A 135 -9.68 -13.98 -6.44
C GLY A 135 -9.22 -15.26 -5.72
N GLY A 136 -7.93 -15.39 -5.45
CA GLY A 136 -7.37 -16.49 -4.66
C GLY A 136 -7.91 -16.54 -3.23
N ASN A 137 -8.19 -15.39 -2.62
CA ASN A 137 -8.87 -15.31 -1.31
C ASN A 137 -10.36 -15.69 -1.37
N LEU A 138 -10.94 -15.90 -2.57
CA LEU A 138 -12.32 -16.34 -2.80
C LEU A 138 -12.39 -17.79 -3.32
N VAL A 139 -11.42 -18.64 -3.00
CA VAL A 139 -11.46 -20.06 -3.43
C VAL A 139 -12.76 -20.78 -3.04
N ASP A 140 -13.28 -20.50 -1.83
CA ASP A 140 -14.55 -21.04 -1.31
C ASP A 140 -15.79 -20.24 -1.79
N GLY A 141 -15.57 -19.23 -2.61
CA GLY A 141 -16.58 -18.26 -3.05
C GLY A 141 -16.87 -17.13 -2.03
N PRO A 142 -17.58 -16.07 -2.45
CA PRO A 142 -17.89 -14.91 -1.61
C PRO A 142 -18.95 -15.20 -0.53
N GLY A 143 -19.60 -16.37 -0.58
CA GLY A 143 -20.78 -16.68 0.23
C GLY A 143 -20.49 -16.80 1.72
N GLU A 144 -19.38 -17.43 2.11
CA GLU A 144 -19.00 -17.61 3.52
C GLU A 144 -18.60 -16.28 4.16
N GLY A 145 -17.74 -15.50 3.49
CA GLY A 145 -17.32 -14.18 3.95
C GLY A 145 -18.48 -13.19 4.05
N SER A 146 -19.39 -13.18 3.08
CA SER A 146 -20.57 -12.30 3.09
C SER A 146 -21.58 -12.65 4.18
N LYS A 147 -21.73 -13.94 4.51
CA LYS A 147 -22.57 -14.38 5.63
C LYS A 147 -22.02 -13.95 6.99
N ARG A 148 -20.69 -13.99 7.16
CA ARG A 148 -20.02 -13.62 8.42
C ARG A 148 -20.11 -12.12 8.73
N LEU A 149 -19.98 -11.27 7.71
CA LEU A 149 -20.14 -9.82 7.81
C LEU A 149 -21.60 -9.35 7.91
N GLY A 150 -22.51 -10.18 7.42
CA GLY A 150 -23.93 -9.86 7.29
C GLY A 150 -24.24 -9.07 6.01
N VAL A 151 -25.24 -9.55 5.27
CA VAL A 151 -25.68 -8.95 3.99
C VAL A 151 -26.08 -7.47 4.16
N ARG A 152 -26.65 -7.11 5.31
CA ARG A 152 -27.01 -5.71 5.62
C ARG A 152 -25.79 -4.79 5.59
N THR A 153 -24.69 -5.22 6.18
CA THR A 153 -23.42 -4.48 6.21
C THR A 153 -22.84 -4.36 4.82
N THR A 154 -22.81 -5.44 4.05
CA THR A 154 -22.31 -5.45 2.67
C THR A 154 -23.09 -4.48 1.77
N VAL A 155 -24.43 -4.54 1.82
CA VAL A 155 -25.30 -3.62 1.06
C VAL A 155 -25.07 -2.17 1.50
N ALA A 156 -24.94 -1.91 2.80
CA ALA A 156 -24.67 -0.56 3.30
C ALA A 156 -23.33 -0.01 2.79
N ILE A 157 -22.26 -0.83 2.77
CA ILE A 157 -20.95 -0.44 2.23
C ILE A 157 -21.06 -0.15 0.74
N ILE A 158 -21.71 -1.03 -0.04
CA ILE A 158 -21.89 -0.85 -1.49
C ILE A 158 -22.65 0.45 -1.77
N PHE A 159 -23.78 0.68 -1.08
CA PHE A 159 -24.58 1.88 -1.25
C PHE A 159 -23.81 3.16 -0.86
N ALA A 160 -23.13 3.14 0.29
CA ALA A 160 -22.33 4.28 0.73
C ALA A 160 -21.23 4.61 -0.28
N ARG A 161 -20.49 3.61 -0.78
CA ARG A 161 -19.37 3.83 -1.70
C ARG A 161 -19.81 4.17 -3.13
N LEU A 162 -20.83 3.51 -3.66
CA LEU A 162 -21.24 3.64 -5.06
C LEU A 162 -22.24 4.78 -5.30
N ILE A 163 -22.89 5.31 -4.26
CA ILE A 163 -23.91 6.37 -4.41
C ILE A 163 -23.55 7.58 -3.55
N LEU A 164 -23.37 7.39 -2.23
CA LEU A 164 -23.18 8.51 -1.32
C LEU A 164 -21.86 9.25 -1.57
N VAL A 165 -20.76 8.52 -1.75
CA VAL A 165 -19.44 9.12 -2.03
C VAL A 165 -19.41 9.90 -3.36
N PRO A 166 -19.93 9.37 -4.49
CA PRO A 166 -20.05 10.12 -5.75
C PRO A 166 -20.90 11.39 -5.64
N ILE A 167 -22.05 11.32 -4.97
CA ILE A 167 -22.93 12.48 -4.77
C ILE A 167 -22.22 13.56 -3.95
N ALA A 168 -21.56 13.16 -2.86
CA ALA A 168 -20.76 14.09 -2.06
C ALA A 168 -19.61 14.69 -2.89
N GLY A 169 -18.96 13.89 -3.74
CA GLY A 169 -17.92 14.33 -4.67
C GLY A 169 -18.40 15.42 -5.63
N VAL A 170 -19.59 15.24 -6.23
CA VAL A 170 -20.21 16.28 -7.08
C VAL A 170 -20.45 17.56 -6.30
N GLY A 171 -21.01 17.45 -5.09
CA GLY A 171 -21.26 18.62 -4.23
C GLY A 171 -19.98 19.38 -3.88
N ILE A 172 -18.91 18.66 -3.54
CA ILE A 172 -17.59 19.24 -3.22
C ILE A 172 -17.00 19.91 -4.47
N VAL A 173 -16.98 19.23 -5.62
CA VAL A 173 -16.41 19.79 -6.85
C VAL A 173 -17.17 21.05 -7.30
N MET A 174 -18.51 21.06 -7.20
CA MET A 174 -19.32 22.25 -7.47
C MET A 174 -19.02 23.40 -6.51
N LEU A 175 -18.82 23.10 -5.22
CA LEU A 175 -18.49 24.11 -4.22
C LEU A 175 -17.11 24.73 -4.51
N VAL A 176 -16.12 23.91 -4.82
CA VAL A 176 -14.76 24.34 -5.17
C VAL A 176 -14.77 25.17 -6.46
N ASP A 177 -15.62 24.81 -7.43
CA ASP A 177 -15.81 25.58 -8.66
C ASP A 177 -16.41 26.97 -8.39
N LYS A 178 -17.43 27.04 -7.51
CA LYS A 178 -18.02 28.31 -7.06
C LYS A 178 -17.04 29.20 -6.29
N LEU A 179 -16.13 28.60 -5.55
CA LEU A 179 -15.07 29.31 -4.81
C LEU A 179 -13.91 29.77 -5.70
N GLY A 180 -13.87 29.36 -6.98
CA GLY A 180 -12.86 29.79 -7.94
C GLY A 180 -11.47 29.17 -7.72
N PHE A 181 -11.36 28.09 -6.95
CA PHE A 181 -10.10 27.35 -6.76
C PHE A 181 -9.72 26.50 -7.98
N ILE A 182 -10.67 26.21 -8.87
CA ILE A 182 -10.44 25.45 -10.10
C ILE A 182 -10.24 26.42 -11.28
N PRO A 183 -9.20 26.24 -12.12
CA PRO A 183 -9.04 26.99 -13.36
C PRO A 183 -10.32 26.89 -14.20
N LYS A 184 -10.87 28.05 -14.58
CA LYS A 184 -12.25 28.17 -15.09
C LYS A 184 -12.52 27.40 -16.40
N ASP A 185 -11.48 27.00 -17.14
CA ASP A 185 -11.59 26.34 -18.45
C ASP A 185 -11.15 24.87 -18.48
N ASP A 186 -10.59 24.32 -17.39
CA ASP A 186 -10.06 22.94 -17.42
C ASP A 186 -11.14 21.91 -17.12
N LYS A 187 -12.01 21.68 -18.12
CA LYS A 187 -13.05 20.65 -18.11
C LYS A 187 -12.51 19.26 -17.79
N MET A 188 -11.33 18.93 -18.32
CA MET A 188 -10.67 17.65 -18.04
C MET A 188 -10.25 17.51 -16.57
N PHE A 189 -9.80 18.60 -15.94
CA PHE A 189 -9.40 18.57 -14.54
C PHE A 189 -10.62 18.32 -13.63
N LYS A 190 -11.73 19.02 -13.89
CA LYS A 190 -13.02 18.79 -13.19
C LYS A 190 -13.51 17.35 -13.36
N PHE A 191 -13.40 16.79 -14.57
CA PHE A 191 -13.78 15.42 -14.84
C PHE A 191 -12.94 14.40 -14.07
N VAL A 192 -11.61 14.55 -14.04
CA VAL A 192 -10.70 13.68 -13.29
C VAL A 192 -10.99 13.73 -11.78
N LEU A 193 -11.27 14.92 -11.23
CA LEU A 193 -11.67 15.06 -9.82
C LEU A 193 -12.97 14.29 -9.51
N LEU A 194 -13.98 14.38 -10.38
CA LEU A 194 -15.24 13.64 -10.21
C LEU A 194 -15.06 12.14 -10.35
N LEU A 195 -14.27 11.68 -11.33
CA LEU A 195 -13.98 10.25 -11.54
C LEU A 195 -13.36 9.60 -10.30
N GLN A 196 -12.47 10.29 -9.61
CA GLN A 196 -11.82 9.76 -8.41
C GLN A 196 -12.81 9.43 -7.28
N HIS A 197 -13.92 10.18 -7.18
CA HIS A 197 -14.97 9.94 -6.19
C HIS A 197 -15.90 8.78 -6.55
N SER A 198 -15.97 8.41 -7.83
CA SER A 198 -16.76 7.25 -8.28
C SER A 198 -16.00 5.94 -8.27
N MET A 199 -14.66 5.98 -8.27
CA MET A 199 -13.81 4.79 -8.33
C MET A 199 -14.19 3.75 -7.25
N PRO A 200 -14.24 2.45 -7.58
CA PRO A 200 -14.53 1.40 -6.60
C PRO A 200 -13.56 1.37 -5.43
N THR A 201 -13.94 0.65 -4.37
CA THR A 201 -13.09 0.47 -3.19
C THR A 201 -11.72 -0.07 -3.59
N SER A 202 -10.67 0.55 -3.06
CA SER A 202 -9.30 0.13 -3.33
C SER A 202 -9.09 -1.31 -2.87
N VAL A 203 -8.61 -2.13 -3.80
CA VAL A 203 -8.26 -3.53 -3.53
C VAL A 203 -7.18 -3.66 -2.44
N LEU A 204 -6.27 -2.67 -2.35
CA LEU A 204 -5.23 -2.64 -1.32
C LEU A 204 -5.81 -2.63 0.10
N SER A 205 -6.97 -2.01 0.31
CA SER A 205 -7.63 -2.05 1.61
C SER A 205 -8.03 -3.47 2.01
N GLY A 206 -8.38 -4.33 1.05
CA GLY A 206 -8.67 -5.73 1.34
C GLY A 206 -7.42 -6.58 1.51
N ALA A 207 -6.33 -6.26 0.82
CA ALA A 207 -5.04 -6.87 1.12
C ALA A 207 -4.58 -6.56 2.56
N VAL A 208 -4.76 -5.33 3.03
CA VAL A 208 -4.46 -4.96 4.43
C VAL A 208 -5.37 -5.69 5.41
N ALA A 209 -6.65 -5.86 5.10
CA ALA A 209 -7.57 -6.66 5.92
C ALA A 209 -7.18 -8.15 5.93
N ASN A 210 -6.65 -8.67 4.82
CA ASN A 210 -6.11 -10.02 4.73
C ASN A 210 -4.92 -10.22 5.68
N LEU A 211 -4.00 -9.24 5.74
CA LEU A 211 -2.89 -9.25 6.69
C LEU A 211 -3.35 -9.20 8.16
N ARG A 212 -4.56 -8.69 8.43
CA ARG A 212 -5.17 -8.68 9.77
C ARG A 212 -6.00 -9.94 10.08
N GLY A 213 -5.95 -10.97 9.22
CA GLY A 213 -6.70 -12.21 9.40
C GLY A 213 -8.16 -12.15 8.97
N CYS A 214 -8.62 -11.05 8.36
CA CYS A 214 -10.00 -10.87 7.87
C CYS A 214 -10.07 -10.96 6.33
N GLY A 215 -9.30 -11.89 5.75
CA GLY A 215 -9.15 -12.05 4.29
C GLY A 215 -10.44 -12.40 3.57
N LYS A 216 -11.09 -13.49 3.99
CA LYS A 216 -12.34 -14.02 3.37
C LYS A 216 -13.47 -12.98 3.36
N GLU A 217 -13.62 -12.26 4.47
CA GLU A 217 -14.64 -11.21 4.64
C GLU A 217 -14.40 -10.03 3.70
N SER A 218 -13.18 -9.50 3.73
CA SER A 218 -12.83 -8.33 2.92
C SER A 218 -12.86 -8.66 1.43
N ALA A 219 -12.38 -9.84 1.05
CA ALA A 219 -12.39 -10.29 -0.32
C ALA A 219 -13.84 -10.47 -0.85
N ALA A 220 -14.76 -10.98 -0.02
CA ALA A 220 -16.18 -11.06 -0.37
C ALA A 220 -16.81 -9.68 -0.61
N ILE A 221 -16.52 -8.67 0.24
CA ILE A 221 -17.00 -7.29 0.03
C ILE A 221 -16.42 -6.73 -1.27
N LEU A 222 -15.10 -6.87 -1.47
CA LEU A 222 -14.44 -6.36 -2.67
C LEU A 222 -15.04 -6.98 -3.92
N PHE A 223 -15.30 -8.29 -3.94
CA PHE A 223 -15.95 -8.97 -5.06
C PHE A 223 -17.30 -8.36 -5.42
N TRP A 224 -18.21 -8.22 -4.44
CA TRP A 224 -19.52 -7.64 -4.69
C TRP A 224 -19.43 -6.16 -5.11
N VAL A 225 -18.60 -5.36 -4.44
CA VAL A 225 -18.38 -3.96 -4.79
C VAL A 225 -17.90 -3.82 -6.23
N HIS A 226 -16.93 -4.64 -6.67
CA HIS A 226 -16.39 -4.54 -8.03
C HIS A 226 -17.42 -4.93 -9.09
N ILE A 227 -18.25 -5.95 -8.85
CA ILE A 227 -19.34 -6.32 -9.77
C ILE A 227 -20.33 -5.17 -9.93
N PHE A 228 -20.83 -4.62 -8.82
CA PHE A 228 -21.79 -3.50 -8.88
C PHE A 228 -21.15 -2.20 -9.39
N ALA A 229 -19.84 -2.02 -9.14
CA ALA A 229 -19.10 -0.86 -9.61
C ALA A 229 -19.06 -0.78 -11.13
N VAL A 230 -19.01 -1.89 -11.87
CA VAL A 230 -19.03 -1.84 -13.36
C VAL A 230 -20.26 -1.09 -13.86
N PHE A 231 -21.44 -1.41 -13.33
CA PHE A 231 -22.69 -0.76 -13.71
C PHE A 231 -22.78 0.67 -13.16
N SER A 232 -22.44 0.86 -11.88
CA SER A 232 -22.54 2.17 -11.23
C SER A 232 -21.57 3.18 -11.83
N MET A 233 -20.32 2.79 -12.11
CA MET A 233 -19.32 3.65 -12.74
C MET A 233 -19.76 4.09 -14.12
N ALA A 234 -20.30 3.19 -14.94
CA ALA A 234 -20.82 3.55 -16.26
C ALA A 234 -21.90 4.63 -16.15
N GLY A 235 -22.84 4.47 -15.21
CA GLY A 235 -23.88 5.47 -14.94
C GLY A 235 -23.31 6.81 -14.50
N TRP A 236 -22.35 6.82 -13.56
CA TRP A 236 -21.71 8.05 -13.07
C TRP A 236 -20.89 8.75 -14.15
N ILE A 237 -20.17 8.00 -14.99
CA ILE A 237 -19.39 8.57 -16.10
C ILE A 237 -20.33 9.29 -17.08
N ILE A 238 -21.44 8.66 -17.47
CA ILE A 238 -22.43 9.28 -18.36
C ILE A 238 -22.98 10.56 -17.72
N PHE A 239 -23.36 10.49 -16.44
CA PHE A 239 -23.84 11.64 -15.68
C PHE A 239 -22.80 12.78 -15.62
N TYR A 240 -21.53 12.47 -15.34
CA TYR A 240 -20.45 13.46 -15.30
C TYR A 240 -20.16 14.09 -16.65
N LEU A 241 -20.23 13.31 -17.74
CA LEU A 241 -20.08 13.85 -19.08
C LEU A 241 -21.22 14.82 -19.41
N THR A 242 -22.48 14.46 -19.13
CA THR A 242 -23.64 15.36 -19.35
C THR A 242 -23.63 16.60 -18.45
N LEU A 243 -23.03 16.51 -17.26
CA LEU A 243 -22.93 17.65 -16.35
C LEU A 243 -21.88 18.68 -16.79
N LEU A 244 -20.90 18.27 -17.60
CA LEU A 244 -19.68 19.03 -17.87
C LEU A 244 -19.54 19.44 -19.35
N PHE A 245 -20.15 18.67 -20.26
CA PHE A 245 -20.27 18.93 -21.69
C PHE A 245 -21.73 19.17 -22.07
#